data_AF-A0A832QAW2-F1
#
_entry.id   AF-A0A832QAW2-F1
#
_cell.length_a   1.000
_cell.length_b   1.000
_cell.length_c   1.000
_cell.angle_alpha   90.00
_cell.angle_beta   90.00
_cell.angle_gamma   90.00
#
_symmetry.space_group_name_H-M   'P 1'
#
loop_
_entity.id
_entity.type
_entity.pdbx_description
1 polymer ?
#
loop_
_entity_poly.entity_id
_entity_poly.type
_entity_poly.pdbx_seq_one_letter_code
_entity_poly.pdbx_strand_id
1 'polypeptide(L)' 'MQTGDASVDAAFIRASKVARAYFQGGTRNGVLQNLCFSLRRGETVALLGRSGSGKTTLLNLLSGIDRPDAGQLWV' A
#
# COMPACT_ATOMS: atom_id res chain seq x y z
N MET A 1 4.68 -15.49 28.06
CA MET A 1 4.27 -15.94 26.71
C MET A 1 3.42 -14.83 26.12
N GLN A 2 3.73 -14.10 25.06
CA GLN A 2 4.86 -14.08 24.14
C GLN A 2 4.83 -12.69 23.47
N THR A 3 6.02 -12.13 23.25
CA THR A 3 6.34 -10.82 22.70
C THR A 3 5.71 -10.56 21.32
N GLY A 4 5.06 -9.41 21.14
CA GLY A 4 4.61 -8.87 19.85
C GLY A 4 3.68 -7.70 20.16
N ASP A 5 3.99 -6.45 19.90
CA ASP A 5 4.52 -5.87 18.68
C ASP A 5 4.94 -4.44 19.03
N ALA A 6 6.12 -4.25 19.63
CA ALA A 6 6.63 -2.89 19.89
C ALA A 6 6.95 -2.12 18.58
N SER A 7 6.80 -2.77 17.42
CA SER A 7 7.06 -2.23 16.09
C SER A 7 5.84 -1.54 15.44
N VAL A 8 4.60 -1.84 15.85
CA VAL A 8 3.41 -1.12 15.34
C VAL A 8 3.28 0.29 15.91
N ASP A 9 3.76 0.54 17.13
CA ASP A 9 3.71 1.88 17.73
C ASP A 9 4.63 2.89 17.03
N ALA A 10 5.61 2.41 16.26
CA ALA A 10 6.53 3.28 15.51
C ALA A 10 6.09 3.52 14.05
N ALA A 11 5.23 2.68 13.49
CA ALA A 11 4.81 2.77 12.09
C ALA A 11 3.61 3.70 11.98
N PHE A 12 3.81 4.86 11.35
CA PHE A 12 2.74 5.82 11.06
C PHE A 12 1.89 5.36 9.88
N ILE A 13 2.50 4.73 8.88
CA ILE A 13 1.80 4.14 7.73
C ILE A 13 2.24 2.69 7.59
N ARG A 14 1.30 1.77 7.37
CA ARG A 14 1.60 0.35 7.16
C ARG A 14 0.73 -0.23 6.07
N ALA A 15 1.33 -0.99 5.17
CA ALA A 15 0.65 -1.82 4.19
C ALA A 15 0.98 -3.30 4.45
N SER A 16 -0.04 -4.15 4.51
CA SER A 16 0.11 -5.60 4.64
C SER A 16 -0.64 -6.29 3.52
N LYS A 17 0.12 -6.95 2.63
CA LYS A 17 -0.36 -7.74 1.50
C LYS A 17 -1.36 -6.99 0.61
N VAL A 18 -1.15 -5.69 0.44
CA VAL A 18 -2.07 -4.83 -0.31
C VAL A 18 -2.08 -5.22 -1.79
N ALA A 19 -3.26 -5.48 -2.33
CA ALA A 19 -3.46 -5.72 -3.74
C ALA A 19 -4.54 -4.80 -4.31
N ARG A 20 -4.37 -4.38 -5.56
CA ARG A 20 -5.34 -3.56 -6.28
C ARG A 20 -5.29 -3.86 -7.77
N ALA A 21 -6.46 -4.08 -8.35
CA ALA A 21 -6.64 -4.21 -9.79
C ALA A 21 -7.73 -3.26 -10.29
N TYR A 22 -7.66 -2.93 -11.57
CA TYR A 22 -8.72 -2.20 -12.26
C TYR A 22 -9.23 -2.99 -13.44
N PHE A 23 -10.50 -2.81 -13.77
CA PHE A 23 -11.09 -3.35 -14.99
C PHE A 23 -10.96 -2.31 -16.10
N GLN A 24 -10.25 -2.64 -17.17
CA GLN A 24 -10.11 -1.80 -18.36
C GLN A 24 -10.32 -2.66 -19.59
N GLY A 25 -11.23 -2.25 -20.48
CA GLY A 25 -11.52 -2.99 -21.72
C GLY A 25 -11.97 -4.44 -21.49
N GLY A 26 -12.74 -4.69 -20.42
CA GLY A 26 -13.20 -6.04 -20.05
C GLY A 26 -12.15 -6.93 -19.40
N THR A 27 -10.90 -6.47 -19.27
CA THR A 27 -9.81 -7.22 -18.65
C THR A 27 -9.49 -6.69 -17.26
N ARG A 28 -9.29 -7.58 -16.28
CA ARG A 28 -8.80 -7.22 -14.95
C ARG A 28 -7.28 -7.09 -14.97
N ASN A 29 -6.77 -5.87 -14.82
CA ASN A 29 -5.33 -5.59 -14.76
C ASN A 29 -4.88 -5.38 -13.31
N GLY A 30 -4.01 -6.27 -12.82
CA GLY A 30 -3.45 -6.18 -11.47
C GLY A 30 -2.34 -5.15 -11.38
N VAL A 31 -2.59 -4.03 -10.70
CA VAL A 31 -1.67 -2.89 -10.62
C VAL A 31 -0.76 -2.98 -9.39
N LEU A 32 -1.31 -3.37 -8.24
CA LEU A 32 -0.54 -3.66 -7.03
C LEU A 32 -0.76 -5.11 -6.63
N GLN A 33 0.32 -5.81 -6.28
CA GLN A 33 0.29 -7.23 -5.98
C GLN A 33 1.09 -7.48 -4.70
N ASN A 34 0.39 -7.86 -3.63
CA ASN A 34 1.00 -8.25 -2.35
C ASN A 34 2.01 -7.22 -1.80
N LEU A 35 1.66 -5.93 -1.87
CA LEU A 35 2.52 -4.84 -1.43
C LEU A 35 2.57 -4.79 0.11
N CYS A 36 3.79 -4.88 0.65
CA CYS A 36 4.06 -4.83 2.09
C CYS A 36 5.13 -3.76 2.37
N PHE A 37 4.81 -2.78 3.20
CA PHE A 37 5.77 -1.79 3.68
C PHE A 37 5.30 -1.16 4.99
N SER A 38 6.20 -0.48 5.68
CA SER A 38 5.90 0.33 6.86
C SER A 38 6.77 1.59 6.83
N LEU A 39 6.16 2.74 7.10
CA LEU A 39 6.83 4.03 7.20
C LEU A 39 6.70 4.54 8.62
N ARG A 40 7.80 5.03 9.17
CA ARG A 40 7.81 5.65 10.49
C ARG A 40 7.41 7.12 10.41
N ARG A 41 6.96 7.67 11.54
CA ARG A 41 6.69 9.11 11.63
C ARG A 41 7.99 9.90 11.37
N GLY A 42 7.92 10.89 10.49
CA GLY A 42 9.06 11.74 10.11
C GLY A 42 9.97 11.14 9.05
N GLU A 43 9.68 9.92 8.56
CA GLU A 43 10.43 9.32 7.45
C GLU A 43 10.01 9.93 6.10
N THR A 44 10.99 10.30 5.28
CA THR A 44 10.76 10.81 3.92
C THR A 44 11.13 9.72 2.92
N VAL A 45 10.18 9.34 2.06
CA VAL A 45 10.37 8.28 1.07
C VAL A 45 10.01 8.79 -0.33
N ALA A 46 10.82 8.40 -1.31
CA ALA A 46 10.55 8.65 -2.72
C ALA A 46 9.89 7.42 -3.36
N LEU A 47 8.73 7.62 -4.00
CA LEU A 47 8.04 6.58 -4.76
C LEU A 47 8.47 6.62 -6.23
N LEU A 48 9.31 5.67 -6.64
CA LEU A 48 9.91 5.61 -7.97
C LEU A 48 9.29 4.49 -8.83
N GLY A 49 9.34 4.66 -10.15
CA GLY A 49 8.88 3.63 -11.10
C GLY A 49 8.45 4.20 -12.45
N ARG A 50 8.41 3.35 -13.49
CA ARG A 50 7.98 3.72 -14.85
C ARG A 50 6.51 4.18 -14.90
N SER A 51 6.10 4.86 -15.97
CA SER A 51 4.67 5.14 -16.17
C SER A 51 3.86 3.83 -16.17
N GLY A 52 2.68 3.85 -15.54
CA GLY A 52 1.83 2.66 -15.38
C GLY A 52 2.24 1.68 -14.27
N SER A 53 3.32 1.91 -13.52
CA SER A 53 3.78 0.99 -12.46
C SER A 53 2.92 0.98 -11.17
N GLY A 54 1.79 1.70 -11.14
CA GLY A 54 0.90 1.75 -9.98
C GLY A 54 1.23 2.80 -8.91
N LYS A 55 2.09 3.78 -9.19
CA LYS A 55 2.42 4.84 -8.22
C LYS A 55 1.19 5.67 -7.82
N THR A 56 0.45 6.16 -8.80
CA THR A 56 -0.79 6.91 -8.56
C THR A 56 -1.82 6.05 -7.83
N THR A 57 -1.90 4.76 -8.17
CA THR A 57 -2.75 3.80 -7.44
C THR A 57 -2.36 3.72 -5.97
N LEU A 58 -1.07 3.58 -5.66
CA LEU A 58 -0.61 3.55 -4.27
C LEU A 58 -0.92 4.87 -3.53
N LEU A 59 -0.69 6.02 -4.16
CA LEU A 59 -1.01 7.32 -3.57
C LEU A 59 -2.52 7.50 -3.32
N ASN A 60 -3.37 7.01 -4.23
CA ASN A 60 -4.82 7.04 -4.06
C ASN A 60 -5.29 6.14 -2.90
N LEU A 61 -4.66 4.98 -2.71
CA LEU A 61 -4.93 4.12 -1.56
C LEU A 61 -4.52 4.80 -0.25
N LEU A 62 -3.32 5.39 -0.22
CA LEU A 62 -2.78 6.09 0.96
C LEU A 62 -3.58 7.34 1.33
N SER A 63 -4.14 8.06 0.35
CA SER A 63 -4.98 9.23 0.59
C SER A 63 -6.44 8.88 0.94
N GLY A 64 -6.79 7.59 0.92
CA GLY A 64 -8.17 7.13 1.16
C GLY A 64 -9.16 7.43 0.02
N ILE A 65 -8.69 7.92 -1.12
CA ILE A 65 -9.50 8.14 -2.33
C ILE A 65 -9.95 6.80 -2.92
N ASP A 66 -9.13 5.77 -2.78
CA ASP A 66 -9.41 4.42 -3.25
C ASP A 66 -9.20 3.37 -2.15
N ARG A 67 -9.69 2.16 -2.36
CA ARG A 67 -9.58 1.04 -1.42
C ARG A 67 -8.88 -0.16 -2.03
N PRO A 68 -8.08 -0.91 -1.24
CA PRO A 68 -7.44 -2.11 -1.72
C PRO A 68 -8.49 -3.20 -1.99
N ASP A 69 -8.22 -4.05 -2.99
CA ASP A 69 -9.04 -5.24 -3.26
C ASP A 69 -8.80 -6.34 -2.22
N ALA A 70 -7.59 -6.38 -1.66
CA ALA A 70 -7.17 -7.32 -0.63
C ALA A 70 -6.04 -6.74 0.21
N GLY A 71 -5.84 -7.31 1.39
CA GLY A 71 -4.86 -6.83 2.36
C GLY A 71 -5.39 -5.67 3.20
N GLN A 72 -4.48 -5.02 3.92
CA GLN A 72 -4.81 -3.94 4.87
C GLN A 72 -3.82 -2.79 4.74
N LEU A 73 -4.34 -1.57 4.86
CA LEU A 73 -3.58 -0.33 4.86
C LEU A 73 -4.01 0.49 6.08
N TRP A 74 -3.03 0.88 6.88
CA TRP A 74 -3.19 1.75 8.05
C TRP A 74 -2.41 3.04 7.81
N VAL A 75 -3.03 4.17 8.17
CA VAL A 75 -2.52 5.54 8.03
C VAL A 75 -2.90 6.31 9.29
#